data_AF-A0A034V512-F1
#
_entry.id   AF-A0A034V512-F1
#
_cell.length_a   1.000
_cell.length_b   1.000
_cell.length_c   1.000
_cell.angle_alpha   90.00
_cell.angle_beta   90.00
_cell.angle_gamma   90.00
#
_symmetry.space_group_name_H-M   'P 1'
#
loop_
_entity.id
_entity.type
_entity.pdbx_description
1 polymer ?
#
loop_
_entity_poly.entity_id
_entity_poly.type
_entity_poly.pdbx_seq_one_letter_code
_entity_poly.pdbx_strand_id
1 'polypeptide(L)'
;MKKSETKSTSTASANAASANKIDHSKTVAASAAAAAAAAAAEPTKAELEAEFDPNDKELCDAAAKIQAAFRGHMTRKVVTKDTPDDIDIQEITKKVAEELDIDLSDPELNKAATKIQASFRGHKIRKEIGTE
;
A
#
# COMPACT_ATOMS: atom_id res chain seq x y z
N MET A 1 -51.15 1.85 17.91
CA MET A 1 -51.67 0.52 18.30
C MET A 1 -51.07 -0.52 17.36
N LYS A 2 -50.03 -1.23 17.80
CA LYS A 2 -50.02 -2.67 18.17
C LYS A 2 -50.30 -3.64 17.02
N LYS A 3 -49.25 -4.36 16.60
CA LYS A 3 -49.14 -5.82 16.27
C LYS A 3 -47.73 -6.05 15.67
N SER A 4 -46.71 -6.47 16.41
CA SER A 4 -46.36 -7.84 16.86
C SER A 4 -46.08 -8.82 15.71
N GLU A 5 -44.82 -9.20 15.51
CA GLU A 5 -44.36 -10.60 15.61
C GLU A 5 -42.83 -10.70 15.47
N THR A 6 -42.18 -10.99 16.59
CA THR A 6 -40.84 -11.56 16.71
C THR A 6 -40.97 -13.08 16.72
N LYS A 7 -40.23 -13.81 15.88
CA LYS A 7 -40.04 -15.25 16.07
C LYS A 7 -38.56 -15.58 16.20
N SER A 8 -38.17 -15.74 17.45
CA SER A 8 -37.01 -16.48 17.89
C SER A 8 -37.20 -17.97 17.58
N THR A 9 -36.16 -18.62 17.06
CA THR A 9 -35.96 -20.07 17.27
C THR A 9 -34.49 -20.30 17.59
N SER A 10 -34.24 -20.51 18.88
CA SER A 10 -33.09 -21.19 19.41
C SER A 10 -33.08 -22.64 18.94
N THR A 11 -31.94 -23.14 18.48
CA THR A 11 -31.57 -24.53 18.73
C THR A 11 -30.07 -24.60 18.91
N ALA A 12 -29.68 -24.67 20.18
CA ALA A 12 -28.38 -25.19 20.58
C ALA A 12 -28.33 -26.68 20.24
N SER A 13 -27.25 -27.14 19.62
CA SER A 13 -26.83 -28.53 19.76
C SER A 13 -25.34 -28.54 19.99
N ALA A 14 -24.99 -28.99 21.19
CA ALA A 14 -23.65 -29.15 21.68
C ALA A 14 -22.98 -30.40 21.09
N ASN A 15 -21.66 -30.33 21.07
CA ASN A 15 -20.72 -31.39 21.44
C ASN A 15 -20.46 -32.53 20.43
N ALA A 16 -19.24 -32.57 19.92
CA ALA A 16 -18.32 -33.69 20.16
C ALA A 16 -16.94 -33.37 19.56
N ALA A 17 -16.01 -32.99 20.41
CA ALA A 17 -14.59 -33.05 20.10
C ALA A 17 -14.20 -34.52 19.90
N SER A 18 -14.01 -34.95 18.65
CA SER A 18 -13.42 -36.25 18.35
C SER A 18 -11.93 -36.07 18.14
N ALA A 19 -11.16 -36.43 19.17
CA ALA A 19 -9.73 -36.56 19.13
C ALA A 19 -9.33 -37.59 18.06
N ASN A 20 -8.80 -37.13 16.93
CA ASN A 20 -8.19 -38.00 15.93
C ASN A 20 -6.67 -38.00 16.13
N LYS A 21 -6.20 -38.99 16.87
CA LYS A 21 -4.79 -39.26 17.12
C LYS A 21 -4.29 -40.11 15.95
N ILE A 22 -3.61 -39.50 14.99
CA ILE A 22 -2.95 -40.24 13.90
C ILE A 22 -1.44 -40.11 14.07
N ASP A 23 -0.86 -41.22 14.50
CA ASP A 23 0.57 -41.46 14.64
C ASP A 23 1.32 -41.15 13.34
N HIS A 24 2.35 -40.29 13.44
CA HIS A 24 3.21 -39.83 12.36
C HIS A 24 4.34 -40.81 12.04
N SER A 25 4.03 -42.10 11.93
CA SER A 25 5.06 -43.10 11.74
C SER A 25 4.51 -44.26 10.92
N LYS A 26 5.06 -44.40 9.71
CA LYS A 26 5.06 -45.64 8.92
C LYS A 26 3.88 -45.86 7.95
N THR A 27 3.73 -44.97 6.97
CA THR A 27 3.27 -45.33 5.62
C THR A 27 3.92 -44.43 4.56
N VAL A 28 5.25 -44.40 4.55
CA VAL A 28 6.02 -44.01 3.36
C VAL A 28 6.29 -45.30 2.60
N ALA A 29 5.65 -45.51 1.43
CA ALA A 29 6.21 -46.33 0.35
C ALA A 29 5.34 -46.51 -0.92
N ALA A 30 4.01 -46.36 -0.91
CA ALA A 30 3.20 -46.98 -1.99
C ALA A 30 2.06 -46.15 -2.63
N SER A 31 2.10 -44.81 -2.64
CA SER A 31 1.21 -44.01 -3.51
C SER A 31 1.83 -42.74 -4.11
N ALA A 32 3.16 -42.59 -4.02
CA ALA A 32 3.89 -41.42 -4.51
C ALA A 32 4.15 -41.41 -6.04
N ALA A 33 3.38 -42.16 -6.83
CA ALA A 33 3.57 -42.29 -8.29
C ALA A 33 2.43 -41.72 -9.15
N ALA A 34 1.39 -41.13 -8.56
CA ALA A 34 0.23 -40.62 -9.32
C ALA A 34 -0.18 -39.17 -9.00
N ALA A 35 0.59 -38.43 -8.20
CA ALA A 35 0.25 -37.07 -7.76
C ALA A 35 1.35 -36.02 -8.06
N ALA A 36 2.21 -36.28 -9.06
CA ALA A 36 3.32 -35.41 -9.44
C ALA A 36 3.29 -34.98 -10.93
N ALA A 37 2.12 -35.09 -11.59
CA ALA A 37 1.95 -34.75 -13.01
C ALA A 37 1.02 -33.54 -13.28
N ALA A 38 0.71 -32.75 -12.26
CA ALA A 38 -0.08 -31.52 -12.38
C ALA A 38 0.59 -30.32 -11.68
N ALA A 39 1.92 -30.34 -11.56
CA ALA A 39 2.71 -29.19 -11.17
C ALA A 39 2.97 -28.35 -12.42
N ALA A 40 2.18 -27.29 -12.54
CA ALA A 40 2.30 -26.14 -13.44
C ALA A 40 3.53 -26.16 -14.37
N ALA A 41 3.33 -26.58 -15.62
CA ALA A 41 4.24 -26.20 -16.69
C ALA A 41 4.24 -24.67 -16.75
N GLU A 42 5.39 -24.05 -16.47
CA GLU A 42 5.56 -22.62 -16.72
C GLU A 42 5.27 -22.39 -18.21
N PRO A 43 4.35 -21.48 -18.57
CA PRO A 43 4.04 -21.22 -19.96
C PRO A 43 5.34 -20.79 -20.64
N THR A 44 5.70 -21.48 -21.70
CA THR A 44 6.92 -21.18 -22.44
C THR A 44 6.80 -19.78 -23.02
N LYS A 45 7.92 -19.06 -23.15
CA LYS A 45 7.94 -17.71 -23.72
C LYS A 45 7.20 -17.62 -25.07
N ALA A 46 7.28 -18.67 -25.88
CA ALA A 46 6.60 -18.76 -27.17
C ALA A 46 5.08 -18.90 -27.05
N GLU A 47 4.57 -19.58 -26.01
CA GLU A 47 3.13 -19.67 -25.72
C GLU A 47 2.58 -18.34 -25.20
N LEU A 48 3.34 -17.63 -24.37
CA LEU A 48 2.98 -16.28 -23.93
C LEU A 48 2.95 -15.30 -25.11
N GLU A 49 3.98 -15.28 -25.95
CA GLU A 49 4.01 -14.39 -27.13
C GLU A 49 2.90 -14.69 -28.13
N ALA A 50 2.41 -15.93 -28.20
CA ALA A 50 1.24 -16.28 -29.01
C ALA A 50 -0.09 -15.77 -28.41
N GLU A 51 -0.17 -15.60 -27.08
CA GLU A 51 -1.33 -15.06 -26.37
C GLU A 51 -1.37 -13.51 -26.43
N PHE A 52 -0.21 -12.86 -26.55
CA PHE A 52 -0.07 -11.41 -26.64
C PHE A 52 -0.11 -10.93 -28.11
N ASP A 53 -1.29 -10.82 -28.72
CA ASP A 53 -1.42 -10.21 -30.05
C ASP A 53 -1.13 -8.69 -29.98
N PRO A 54 -0.09 -8.18 -30.67
CA PRO A 54 0.23 -6.75 -30.69
C PRO A 54 -0.86 -5.88 -31.34
N ASN A 55 -1.82 -6.47 -32.05
CA ASN A 55 -2.97 -5.76 -32.62
C ASN A 55 -4.21 -5.80 -31.71
N ASP A 56 -4.15 -6.51 -30.58
CA ASP A 56 -5.21 -6.46 -29.58
C ASP A 56 -5.21 -5.09 -28.89
N LYS A 57 -6.26 -4.33 -29.19
CA LYS A 57 -6.46 -2.97 -28.68
C LYS A 57 -6.66 -2.95 -27.16
N GLU A 58 -7.34 -3.95 -26.59
CA GLU A 58 -7.58 -3.98 -25.14
C GLU A 58 -6.29 -4.23 -24.38
N LEU A 59 -5.43 -5.09 -24.93
CA LEU A 59 -4.11 -5.39 -24.40
C LEU A 59 -3.20 -4.16 -24.46
N CYS A 60 -3.18 -3.48 -25.61
CA CYS A 60 -2.43 -2.24 -25.79
C CYS A 60 -2.90 -1.14 -24.80
N ASP A 61 -4.21 -0.98 -24.61
CA ASP A 61 -4.78 -0.02 -23.65
C ASP A 61 -4.43 -0.37 -22.20
N ALA A 62 -4.42 -1.65 -21.84
CA ALA A 62 -3.99 -2.13 -20.53
C ALA A 62 -2.50 -1.88 -20.28
N ALA A 63 -1.65 -2.21 -21.26
CA ALA A 63 -0.21 -1.95 -21.19
C ALA A 63 0.07 -0.45 -21.04
N ALA A 64 -0.62 0.39 -21.82
CA ALA A 64 -0.51 1.85 -21.73
C ALA A 64 -0.90 2.37 -20.34
N LYS A 65 -1.96 1.84 -19.72
CA LYS A 65 -2.36 2.18 -18.33
C LYS A 65 -1.28 1.80 -17.32
N ILE A 66 -0.69 0.60 -17.44
CA ILE A 66 0.38 0.15 -16.54
C ILE A 66 1.61 1.05 -16.69
N GLN A 67 2.02 1.36 -17.92
CA GLN A 67 3.15 2.25 -18.19
C GLN A 67 2.91 3.67 -17.68
N ALA A 68 1.70 4.21 -17.87
CA ALA A 68 1.33 5.53 -17.37
C ALA A 68 1.34 5.58 -15.84
N ALA A 69 0.78 4.55 -15.18
CA ALA A 69 0.79 4.43 -13.73
C ALA A 69 2.22 4.32 -13.17
N PHE A 70 3.08 3.51 -13.81
CA PHE A 70 4.47 3.35 -13.42
C PHE A 70 5.28 4.63 -13.62
N ARG A 71 5.12 5.31 -14.77
CA ARG A 71 5.78 6.60 -15.03
C ARG A 71 5.35 7.64 -13.99
N GLY A 72 4.06 7.71 -13.67
CA GLY A 72 3.56 8.56 -12.58
C GLY A 72 4.12 8.18 -11.21
N HIS A 73 4.26 6.89 -10.91
CA HIS A 73 4.88 6.41 -9.68
C HIS A 73 6.36 6.77 -9.59
N MET A 74 7.12 6.68 -10.69
CA MET A 74 8.51 7.12 -10.74
C MET A 74 8.64 8.63 -10.52
N THR A 75 7.81 9.44 -11.17
CA THR A 75 7.79 10.91 -10.93
C THR A 75 7.50 11.23 -9.48
N ARG A 76 6.47 10.60 -8.88
CA ARG A 76 6.14 10.80 -7.46
C ARG A 76 7.28 10.38 -6.54
N LYS A 77 7.90 9.21 -6.80
CA LYS A 77 9.00 8.67 -5.98
C LYS A 77 10.25 9.55 -6.01
N VAL A 78 10.52 10.24 -7.13
CA VAL A 78 11.62 11.22 -7.19
C VAL A 78 11.29 12.44 -6.34
N VAL A 79 10.07 12.98 -6.45
CA VAL A 79 9.62 14.16 -5.69
C VAL A 79 9.50 13.89 -4.18
N THR A 80 9.06 12.70 -3.78
CA THR A 80 8.92 12.34 -2.36
C THR A 80 10.25 11.99 -1.69
N LYS A 81 11.28 11.54 -2.43
CA LYS A 81 12.60 11.28 -1.85
C LYS A 81 13.33 12.54 -1.35
N ASP A 82 12.99 13.70 -1.88
CA ASP A 82 13.59 14.98 -1.47
C ASP A 82 12.92 15.58 -0.21
N THR A 83 11.82 14.98 0.26
CA THR A 83 11.23 15.23 1.57
C THR A 83 11.44 13.99 2.40
N PRO A 84 12.36 13.97 3.38
CA PRO A 84 12.44 12.84 4.29
C PRO A 84 11.09 12.69 4.99
N ASP A 85 10.35 11.65 4.63
CA ASP A 85 9.03 11.32 5.20
C ASP A 85 9.11 11.05 6.72
N ASP A 86 10.33 10.87 7.24
CA ASP A 86 10.64 10.59 8.64
C ASP A 86 10.90 11.85 9.49
N ILE A 87 10.83 13.07 8.93
CA ILE A 87 10.93 14.29 9.74
C ILE A 87 9.53 14.69 10.22
N ASP A 88 9.22 14.36 11.47
CA ASP A 88 8.04 14.91 12.15
C ASP A 88 8.26 16.40 12.43
N ILE A 89 7.83 17.23 11.48
CA ILE A 89 7.88 18.69 11.58
C ILE A 89 7.17 19.17 12.86
N GLN A 90 6.10 18.49 13.29
CA GLN A 90 5.36 18.89 14.48
C GLN A 90 6.19 18.68 15.75
N GLU A 91 6.88 17.54 15.85
CA GLU A 91 7.79 17.25 16.97
C GLU A 91 8.94 18.25 17.03
N ILE A 92 9.53 18.61 15.89
CA ILE A 92 10.60 19.62 15.82
C ILE A 92 10.07 20.99 16.25
N THR A 93 8.91 21.42 15.74
CA THR A 93 8.34 22.72 16.16
C THR A 93 8.04 22.77 17.65
N LYS A 94 7.57 21.68 18.26
CA LYS A 94 7.31 21.61 19.71
C LYS A 94 8.61 21.67 20.50
N LYS A 95 9.62 20.86 20.14
CA LYS A 95 10.93 20.87 20.80
C LYS A 95 11.59 22.25 20.74
N VAL A 96 11.57 22.90 19.57
CA VAL A 96 12.13 24.25 19.40
C VAL A 96 11.34 25.28 20.20
N ALA A 97 10.00 25.16 20.25
CA ALA A 97 9.19 26.08 21.03
C ALA A 97 9.42 25.93 22.54
N GLU A 98 9.60 24.69 23.03
CA GLU A 98 9.95 24.42 24.43
C GLU A 98 11.37 24.90 24.78
N GLU A 99 12.36 24.70 23.89
CA GLU A 99 13.75 25.13 24.11
C GLU A 99 13.90 26.65 24.13
N LEU A 100 13.12 27.36 23.32
CA LEU A 100 13.21 28.82 23.16
C LEU A 100 12.09 29.59 23.89
N ASP A 101 11.26 28.91 24.67
CA ASP A 101 10.09 29.46 25.39
C ASP A 101 9.17 30.30 24.47
N ILE A 102 8.84 29.74 23.31
CA ILE A 102 8.06 30.40 22.27
C ILE A 102 6.56 30.16 22.48
N ASP A 103 5.77 31.23 22.57
CA ASP A 103 4.30 31.14 22.52
C ASP A 103 3.81 30.89 21.08
N LEU A 104 3.35 29.67 20.82
CA LEU A 104 2.76 29.28 19.53
C LEU A 104 1.39 29.93 19.26
N SER A 105 0.75 30.49 20.29
CA SER A 105 -0.54 31.16 20.18
C SER A 105 -0.40 32.63 19.74
N ASP A 106 0.81 33.18 19.77
CA ASP A 106 1.06 34.58 19.40
C ASP A 106 0.76 34.83 17.90
N PRO A 107 -0.21 35.72 17.58
CA PRO A 107 -0.51 36.09 16.21
C PRO A 107 0.66 36.76 15.48
N GLU A 108 1.54 37.50 16.18
CA GLU A 108 2.67 38.18 15.54
C GLU A 108 3.75 37.19 15.10
N LEU A 109 4.10 36.24 15.97
CA LEU A 109 5.01 35.14 15.64
C LEU A 109 4.51 34.31 14.45
N ASN A 110 3.23 33.97 14.43
CA ASN A 110 2.63 33.23 13.31
C ASN A 110 2.70 33.99 11.98
N LYS A 111 2.48 35.31 12.00
CA LYS A 111 2.66 36.17 10.81
C LYS A 111 4.11 36.20 10.34
N ALA A 112 5.06 36.31 11.26
CA ALA A 112 6.49 36.32 10.94
C ALA A 112 6.93 34.98 10.34
N ALA A 113 6.55 33.86 10.95
CA ALA A 113 6.82 32.51 10.46
C ALA A 113 6.26 32.30 9.05
N THR A 114 5.01 32.71 8.82
CA THR A 114 4.37 32.65 7.50
C THR A 114 5.17 33.43 6.44
N LYS A 115 5.68 34.63 6.78
CA LYS A 115 6.50 35.44 5.88
C LYS A 115 7.83 34.78 5.55
N ILE A 116 8.48 34.15 6.53
CA ILE A 116 9.73 33.41 6.34
C ILE A 116 9.49 32.19 5.43
N GLN A 117 8.46 31.40 5.71
CA GLN A 117 8.08 30.22 4.92
C GLN A 117 7.78 30.58 3.46
N ALA A 118 7.00 31.64 3.22
CA ALA A 118 6.69 32.11 1.88
C ALA A 118 7.95 32.57 1.11
N SER A 119 8.83 33.33 1.77
CA SER A 119 10.09 33.78 1.18
C SER A 119 11.00 32.60 0.83
N PHE A 120 11.14 31.62 1.73
CA PHE A 120 11.94 30.42 1.52
C PHE A 120 11.38 29.56 0.39
N ARG A 121 10.07 29.30 0.36
CA ARG A 121 9.44 28.55 -0.74
C ARG A 121 9.69 29.24 -2.09
N GLY A 122 9.56 30.57 -2.14
CA GLY A 122 9.87 31.35 -3.33
C GLY A 122 11.34 31.29 -3.74
N HIS A 123 12.26 31.34 -2.76
CA HIS A 123 13.70 31.21 -3.02
C HIS A 123 14.05 29.82 -3.57
N LYS A 124 13.49 28.74 -3.00
CA LYS A 124 13.71 27.37 -3.47
C LYS A 124 13.33 27.21 -4.94
N ILE A 125 12.14 27.66 -5.33
CA ILE A 125 11.67 27.62 -6.72
C ILE A 125 12.60 28.43 -7.62
N ARG A 126 12.93 29.67 -7.24
CA ARG A 126 13.83 30.53 -8.04
C ARG A 126 15.23 29.94 -8.21
N LYS A 127 15.72 29.21 -7.20
CA LYS A 127 17.00 28.53 -7.27
C LYS A 127 16.94 27.36 -8.24
N GLU A 128 15.92 26.53 -8.15
CA GLU A 128 15.70 25.37 -9.04
C GLU A 128 15.57 25.78 -10.51
N ILE A 129 14.78 26.82 -10.83
CA ILE A 129 14.63 27.33 -12.20
C ILE A 129 15.87 28.08 -12.73
N GLY A 130 16.70 28.63 -11.83
CA GLY A 130 17.91 29.38 -12.20
C GLY A 130 19.16 28.51 -12.37
N THR A 131 19.03 27.21 -12.11
CA THR A 131 20.07 26.19 -12.28
C THR A 131 19.91 25.33 -13.55
N GLU A 132 19.01 25.71 -14.46
CA GLU A 132 18.92 25.16 -15.83
C GLU A 132 19.44 26.16 -16.86
#